data_AF-A0A814SDI3-F1
#
_entry.id   AF-A0A814SDI3-F1
#
_cell.length_a   1.000
_cell.length_b   1.000
_cell.length_c   1.000
_cell.angle_alpha   90.00
_cell.angle_beta   90.00
_cell.angle_gamma   90.00
#
_symmetry.space_group_name_H-M   'P 1'
#
loop_
_entity.id
_entity.type
_entity.pdbx_description
1 polymer ?
#
loop_
_entity_poly.entity_id
_entity_poly.type
_entity_poly.pdbx_seq_one_letter_code
_entity_poly.pdbx_strand_id
1 'polypeptide(L)'
;MKWSDLLGESLIEGNARRDSNIYRHAPISELDNKVVAIYFSAHWCGPCQNFTPKLATCYGEVQSELQDRFEIVFVSSDKDEKSFNEYFQTMPWKAIPFSDRDRKTNLSEKFKVDGIPTLVVLSADGALLTPDGCDDIDSKGSNAIRSWLKDEPKSSTVQEEYLWPGVSCNGCQINPLTGERHKCSTCVDYNLCSACHKKKVHEHELTVVPNTLATVSKLVCKDIDVKP
;
A
#
# COMPACT_ATOMS: atom_id res chain seq x y z
N MET A 1 2.02 -10.38 -2.86
CA MET A 1 3.39 -10.35 -3.40
C MET A 1 4.31 -9.71 -2.36
N LYS A 2 5.63 -9.96 -2.35
CA LYS A 2 6.54 -9.16 -1.50
C LYS A 2 7.29 -8.15 -2.37
N TRP A 3 7.50 -6.94 -1.85
CA TRP A 3 8.28 -5.92 -2.54
C TRP A 3 9.74 -6.34 -2.75
N SER A 4 10.33 -7.09 -1.83
CA SER A 4 11.69 -7.64 -1.94
C SER A 4 11.89 -8.47 -3.21
N ASP A 5 10.89 -9.26 -3.60
CA ASP A 5 10.95 -10.15 -4.77
C ASP A 5 10.99 -9.33 -6.08
N LEU A 6 10.42 -8.13 -6.07
CA LEU A 6 10.27 -7.26 -7.24
C LEU A 6 11.35 -6.19 -7.33
N LEU A 7 11.67 -5.53 -6.21
CA LEU A 7 12.48 -4.33 -6.12
C LEU A 7 13.78 -4.53 -5.32
N GLY A 8 13.96 -5.69 -4.70
CA GLY A 8 15.13 -6.02 -3.88
C GLY A 8 14.99 -5.65 -2.41
N GLU A 9 15.99 -6.05 -1.62
CA GLU A 9 16.01 -5.84 -0.16
C GLU A 9 16.25 -4.38 0.24
N SER A 10 16.84 -3.58 -0.66
CA SER A 10 17.19 -2.19 -0.38
C SER A 10 17.02 -1.29 -1.59
N LEU A 11 16.48 -0.11 -1.31
CA LEU A 11 16.37 1.01 -2.23
C LEU A 11 17.37 2.10 -1.83
N ILE A 12 17.48 3.13 -2.67
CA ILE A 12 18.24 4.34 -2.37
C ILE A 12 17.36 5.57 -2.44
N GLU A 13 17.72 6.59 -1.65
CA GLU A 13 17.07 7.90 -1.63
C GLU A 13 18.10 9.01 -1.40
N GLY A 14 17.74 10.25 -1.74
CA GLY A 14 18.61 11.41 -1.59
C GLY A 14 19.20 11.55 -0.17
N ASN A 15 20.52 11.72 -0.07
CA ASN A 15 21.18 11.94 1.20
C ASN A 15 21.17 13.44 1.57
N ALA A 16 20.32 13.83 2.53
CA ALA A 16 20.31 15.19 3.05
C ALA A 16 21.53 15.51 3.94
N ARG A 17 22.28 14.49 4.39
CA ARG A 17 23.52 14.67 5.15
C ARG A 17 24.63 14.92 4.13
N ARG A 18 25.32 16.06 4.26
CA ARG A 18 26.45 16.47 3.39
C ARG A 18 27.71 15.63 3.66
N ASP A 19 27.59 14.31 3.63
CA ASP A 19 28.72 13.39 3.63
C ASP A 19 29.13 13.07 2.17
N SER A 20 30.13 12.20 1.99
CA SER A 20 30.67 11.85 0.67
C SER A 20 29.73 10.99 -0.17
N ASN A 21 28.63 10.47 0.39
CA ASN A 21 27.71 9.58 -0.31
C ASN A 21 26.45 10.34 -0.75
N ILE A 22 26.17 10.30 -2.06
CA ILE A 22 25.08 11.07 -2.68
C ILE A 22 23.70 10.54 -2.26
N TYR A 23 23.64 9.26 -1.88
CA TYR A 23 22.40 8.57 -1.45
C TYR A 23 22.59 7.80 -0.16
N ARG A 24 21.49 7.59 0.55
CA ARG A 24 21.41 6.62 1.65
C ARG A 24 20.58 5.42 1.22
N HIS A 25 20.86 4.27 1.82
CA HIS A 25 20.04 3.09 1.66
C HIS A 25 18.78 3.18 2.51
N ALA A 26 17.65 2.75 1.93
CA ALA A 26 16.37 2.55 2.59
C ALA A 26 16.03 1.05 2.57
N PRO A 27 15.56 0.46 3.68
CA PRO A 27 15.09 -0.92 3.69
C PRO A 27 13.77 -1.05 2.92
N ILE A 28 13.58 -2.17 2.22
CA ILE A 28 12.39 -2.39 1.39
C ILE A 28 11.07 -2.40 2.19
N SER A 29 11.14 -2.70 3.49
CA SER A 29 9.99 -2.65 4.41
C SER A 29 9.38 -1.25 4.54
N GLU A 30 10.10 -0.19 4.14
CA GLU A 30 9.51 1.15 4.01
C GLU A 30 8.43 1.23 2.93
N LEU A 31 8.23 0.20 2.09
CA LEU A 31 7.14 0.12 1.12
C LEU A 31 5.93 -0.69 1.63
N ASP A 32 6.00 -1.25 2.84
CA ASP A 32 4.93 -2.09 3.37
C ASP A 32 3.62 -1.29 3.49
N ASN A 33 2.52 -1.86 2.98
CA ASN A 33 1.18 -1.26 2.95
C ASN A 33 1.06 0.03 2.11
N LYS A 34 1.97 0.26 1.14
CA LYS A 34 1.93 1.42 0.25
C LYS A 34 1.54 1.03 -1.17
N VAL A 35 0.77 1.90 -1.83
CA VAL A 35 0.72 1.92 -3.29
C VAL A 35 2.10 2.33 -3.81
N VAL A 36 2.66 1.58 -4.75
CA VAL A 36 3.98 1.84 -5.32
C VAL A 36 3.86 2.14 -6.80
N ALA A 37 4.33 3.32 -7.21
CA ALA A 37 4.46 3.66 -8.62
C ALA A 37 5.91 3.46 -9.09
N ILE A 38 6.11 2.51 -10.00
CA ILE A 38 7.40 2.18 -10.59
C ILE A 38 7.60 3.09 -11.81
N TYR A 39 8.58 3.98 -11.73
CA TYR A 39 8.83 5.02 -12.72
C TYR A 39 10.06 4.69 -13.57
N PHE A 40 9.85 4.32 -14.83
CA PHE A 40 10.92 4.06 -15.80
C PHE A 40 11.23 5.34 -16.57
N SER A 41 12.47 5.81 -16.45
CA SER A 41 12.89 7.09 -17.02
C SER A 41 14.41 7.15 -17.22
N ALA A 42 14.92 8.19 -17.88
CA ALA A 42 16.35 8.41 -18.07
C ALA A 42 16.69 9.88 -18.30
N HIS A 43 17.91 10.27 -17.94
CA HIS A 43 18.42 11.62 -18.13
C HIS A 43 18.49 12.01 -19.62
N TRP A 44 18.92 11.09 -20.49
CA TRP A 44 19.08 11.34 -21.92
C TRP A 44 17.76 11.48 -22.71
N CYS A 45 16.62 11.19 -22.08
CA CYS A 45 15.31 11.12 -22.72
C CYS A 45 14.58 12.47 -22.63
N GLY A 46 14.36 13.13 -23.78
CA GLY A 46 13.67 14.42 -23.86
C GLY A 46 12.26 14.43 -23.24
N PRO A 47 11.34 13.52 -23.64
CA PRO A 47 10.01 13.42 -23.02
C PRO A 47 10.06 13.21 -21.50
N CYS A 48 11.03 12.43 -21.04
CA CYS A 48 11.25 12.16 -19.62
C CYS A 48 11.62 13.42 -18.82
N GLN A 49 12.46 14.29 -19.39
CA GLN A 49 12.83 15.57 -18.78
C GLN A 49 11.63 16.52 -18.64
N ASN A 50 10.63 16.41 -19.53
CA ASN A 50 9.40 17.20 -19.42
C ASN A 50 8.42 16.61 -18.38
N PHE A 51 8.35 15.28 -18.29
CA PHE A 51 7.40 14.60 -17.41
C PHE A 51 7.84 14.59 -15.94
N THR A 52 9.13 14.40 -15.65
CA THR A 52 9.65 14.30 -14.27
C THR A 52 9.29 15.50 -13.38
N PRO A 53 9.44 16.77 -13.82
CA PRO A 53 9.02 17.92 -13.03
C PRO A 53 7.52 17.91 -12.71
N LYS A 54 6.68 17.53 -13.68
CA LYS A 54 5.23 17.42 -13.50
C LYS A 54 4.87 16.36 -12.46
N LEU A 55 5.52 15.19 -12.54
CA LEU A 55 5.34 14.12 -11.57
C LEU A 55 5.81 14.55 -10.17
N ALA A 56 6.95 15.22 -10.06
CA ALA A 56 7.46 15.76 -8.79
C ALA A 56 6.51 16.79 -8.17
N THR A 57 5.93 17.69 -8.97
CA THR A 57 4.89 18.62 -8.51
C THR A 57 3.67 17.85 -7.98
N CYS A 58 3.14 16.90 -8.75
CA CYS A 58 1.98 16.12 -8.32
C CYS A 58 2.24 15.34 -7.03
N TYR A 59 3.43 14.74 -6.90
CA TYR A 59 3.86 14.02 -5.70
C TYR A 59 3.94 14.95 -4.47
N GLY A 60 4.53 16.13 -4.62
CA GLY A 60 4.64 17.12 -3.56
C GLY A 60 3.27 17.67 -3.09
N GLU A 61 2.31 17.83 -4.00
CA GLU A 61 0.96 18.32 -3.68
C GLU A 61 0.17 17.36 -2.77
N VAL A 62 0.39 16.06 -2.88
CA VAL A 62 -0.38 15.05 -2.13
C VAL A 62 0.33 14.59 -0.85
N GLN A 63 1.62 14.86 -0.67
CA GLN A 63 2.45 14.36 0.45
C GLN A 63 1.77 14.43 1.83
N SER A 64 1.12 15.56 2.17
CA SER A 64 0.41 15.72 3.45
C SER A 64 -0.87 14.87 3.57
N GLU A 65 -1.52 14.55 2.45
CA GLU A 65 -2.72 13.73 2.36
C GLU A 65 -2.41 12.22 2.37
N LEU A 66 -1.25 11.83 1.85
CA LEU A 66 -0.88 10.43 1.65
C LEU A 66 -0.66 9.69 2.97
N GLN A 67 -0.33 10.37 4.07
CA GLN A 67 0.01 9.74 5.37
C GLN A 67 0.96 8.54 5.21
N ASP A 68 1.96 8.68 4.33
CA ASP A 68 2.93 7.62 4.00
C ASP A 68 2.34 6.39 3.28
N ARG A 69 1.18 6.49 2.60
CA ARG A 69 0.55 5.35 1.87
C ARG A 69 0.93 5.22 0.40
N PHE A 70 1.78 6.09 -0.13
CA PHE A 70 2.19 6.07 -1.54
C PHE A 70 3.68 6.40 -1.66
N GLU A 71 4.37 5.72 -2.57
CA GLU A 71 5.77 5.96 -2.87
C GLU A 71 6.05 5.76 -4.37
N ILE A 72 7.01 6.51 -4.89
CA ILE A 72 7.53 6.34 -6.26
C ILE A 72 8.90 5.66 -6.17
N VAL A 73 9.12 4.65 -7.01
CA VAL A 73 10.42 3.97 -7.14
C VAL A 73 10.93 4.15 -8.56
N PHE A 74 11.99 4.95 -8.70
CA PHE A 74 12.66 5.23 -9.96
C PHE A 74 13.49 4.02 -10.41
N VAL A 75 13.32 3.67 -11.69
CA VAL A 75 14.04 2.63 -12.40
C VAL A 75 14.72 3.26 -13.61
N SER A 76 16.03 3.52 -13.46
CA SER A 76 16.79 4.26 -14.46
C SER A 76 17.14 3.44 -15.70
N SER A 77 16.87 4.02 -16.86
CA SER A 77 17.39 3.56 -18.16
C SER A 77 18.63 4.35 -18.62
N ASP A 78 19.30 5.06 -17.71
CA ASP A 78 20.60 5.69 -17.98
C ASP A 78 21.67 4.64 -18.26
N LYS A 79 22.66 5.04 -19.06
CA LYS A 79 23.76 4.18 -19.51
C LYS A 79 24.97 4.21 -18.58
N ASP A 80 25.05 5.23 -17.73
CA ASP A 80 26.16 5.44 -16.81
C ASP A 80 25.65 6.03 -15.48
N GLU A 81 26.41 5.78 -14.42
CA GLU A 81 26.05 6.13 -13.05
C GLU A 81 26.07 7.65 -12.83
N LYS A 82 26.89 8.39 -13.58
CA LYS A 82 26.95 9.86 -13.45
C LYS A 82 25.65 10.50 -13.93
N SER A 83 25.17 10.12 -15.12
CA SER A 83 23.89 10.59 -15.67
C SER A 83 22.72 10.19 -14.77
N PHE A 84 22.73 8.96 -14.25
CA PHE A 84 21.76 8.52 -13.25
C PHE A 84 21.78 9.44 -12.02
N ASN A 85 22.96 9.71 -11.48
CA ASN A 85 23.09 10.46 -10.24
C ASN A 85 22.60 11.90 -10.38
N GLU A 86 23.01 12.57 -11.45
CA GLU A 86 22.61 13.94 -11.76
C GLU A 86 21.09 14.06 -11.91
N TYR A 87 20.46 13.09 -12.57
CA TYR A 87 19.01 13.09 -12.77
C TYR A 87 18.24 12.74 -11.50
N PHE A 88 18.67 11.70 -10.78
CA PHE A 88 17.98 11.23 -9.58
C PHE A 88 18.01 12.27 -8.44
N GLN A 89 19.04 13.12 -8.36
CA GLN A 89 19.09 14.23 -7.39
C GLN A 89 17.92 15.23 -7.54
N THR A 90 17.26 15.27 -8.70
CA THR A 90 16.11 16.15 -8.93
C THR A 90 14.79 15.55 -8.43
N MET A 91 14.81 14.29 -7.98
CA MET A 91 13.62 13.51 -7.65
C MET A 91 13.43 13.37 -6.14
N PRO A 92 12.23 13.65 -5.60
CA PRO A 92 11.95 13.57 -4.16
C PRO A 92 11.55 12.17 -3.66
N TRP A 93 11.88 11.11 -4.40
CA TRP A 93 11.44 9.74 -4.15
C TRP A 93 12.60 8.73 -4.18
N LYS A 94 12.28 7.43 -4.05
CA LYS A 94 13.27 6.35 -3.98
C LYS A 94 13.67 5.84 -5.36
N ALA A 95 14.78 5.10 -5.45
CA ALA A 95 15.20 4.38 -6.65
C ALA A 95 15.74 2.99 -6.32
N ILE A 96 15.72 2.08 -7.30
CA ILE A 96 16.59 0.90 -7.23
C ILE A 96 18.06 1.34 -7.44
N PRO A 97 19.05 0.68 -6.82
CA PRO A 97 20.46 1.01 -7.05
C PRO A 97 20.84 0.92 -8.53
N PHE A 98 21.61 1.88 -9.05
CA PHE A 98 22.03 1.89 -10.46
C PHE A 98 22.82 0.63 -10.86
N SER A 99 23.60 0.09 -9.93
CA SER A 99 24.42 -1.13 -10.12
C SER A 99 23.57 -2.37 -10.42
N ASP A 100 22.28 -2.35 -10.12
CA ASP A 100 21.39 -3.49 -10.23
C ASP A 100 20.63 -3.50 -11.57
N ARG A 101 21.42 -3.77 -12.62
CA ARG A 101 20.95 -3.77 -14.01
C ARG A 101 20.05 -4.96 -14.33
N ASP A 102 20.22 -6.08 -13.65
CA ASP A 102 19.41 -7.28 -13.84
C ASP A 102 17.97 -7.03 -13.36
N ARG A 103 17.80 -6.42 -12.17
CA ARG A 103 16.47 -6.05 -11.68
C ARG A 103 15.78 -5.03 -12.57
N LYS A 104 16.52 -4.01 -13.04
CA LYS A 104 16.00 -3.06 -14.05
C LYS A 104 15.47 -3.79 -15.29
N THR A 105 16.22 -4.77 -15.79
CA THR A 105 15.87 -5.55 -16.99
C THR A 105 14.61 -6.39 -16.74
N ASN A 106 14.59 -7.16 -15.65
CA ASN A 106 13.44 -7.98 -15.25
C ASN A 106 12.18 -7.14 -15.05
N LEU A 107 12.29 -5.95 -14.44
CA LEU A 107 11.16 -5.03 -14.28
C LEU A 107 10.64 -4.52 -15.63
N SER A 108 11.55 -4.14 -16.54
CA SER A 108 11.19 -3.66 -17.88
C SER A 108 10.44 -4.75 -18.65
N GLU A 109 10.92 -6.00 -18.60
CA GLU A 109 10.29 -7.15 -19.27
C GLU A 109 8.93 -7.51 -18.64
N LYS A 110 8.87 -7.59 -17.31
CA LYS A 110 7.66 -7.95 -16.56
C LYS A 110 6.49 -7.01 -16.88
N PHE A 111 6.77 -5.71 -16.97
CA PHE A 111 5.78 -4.68 -17.24
C PHE A 111 5.70 -4.27 -18.71
N LYS A 112 6.42 -4.97 -19.61
CA LYS A 112 6.42 -4.72 -21.06
C LYS A 112 6.70 -3.26 -21.42
N VAL A 113 7.74 -2.71 -20.80
CA VAL A 113 8.16 -1.31 -21.00
C VAL A 113 8.86 -1.17 -22.34
N ASP A 114 8.11 -0.77 -23.37
CA ASP A 114 8.61 -0.56 -24.74
C ASP A 114 9.15 0.86 -24.97
N GLY A 115 8.90 1.79 -24.03
CA GLY A 115 9.33 3.18 -24.12
C GLY A 115 9.39 3.88 -22.77
N ILE A 116 10.08 5.03 -22.73
CA ILE A 116 10.15 5.90 -21.54
C ILE A 116 9.73 7.34 -21.92
N PRO A 117 9.08 8.10 -21.01
CA PRO A 117 8.74 7.72 -19.63
C PRO A 117 7.59 6.68 -19.58
N THR A 118 7.66 5.76 -18.62
CA THR A 118 6.56 4.83 -18.28
C THR A 118 6.38 4.83 -16.76
N LEU A 119 5.13 4.90 -16.29
CA LEU A 119 4.80 4.88 -14.86
C LEU A 119 3.76 3.80 -14.60
N VAL A 120 4.17 2.71 -13.94
CA VAL A 120 3.28 1.58 -13.61
C VAL A 120 2.91 1.67 -12.13
N VAL A 121 1.63 1.59 -11.81
CA VAL A 121 1.15 1.74 -10.43
C VAL A 121 0.61 0.42 -9.92
N LEU A 122 1.12 0.01 -8.77
CA LEU A 122 0.77 -1.23 -8.08
C LEU A 122 0.16 -0.94 -6.72
N SER A 123 -0.83 -1.71 -6.32
CA SER A 123 -1.38 -1.69 -4.96
C SER A 123 -0.39 -2.28 -3.95
N ALA A 124 -0.68 -2.09 -2.66
CA ALA A 124 0.11 -2.56 -1.53
C ALA A 124 0.38 -4.07 -1.51
N ASP A 125 -0.48 -4.88 -2.13
CA ASP A 125 -0.33 -6.33 -2.26
C ASP A 125 0.40 -6.76 -3.56
N GLY A 126 0.72 -5.79 -4.43
CA GLY A 126 1.41 -5.95 -5.70
C GLY A 126 0.51 -6.17 -6.92
N ALA A 127 -0.81 -5.97 -6.80
CA ALA A 127 -1.71 -6.03 -7.96
C ALA A 127 -1.54 -4.78 -8.86
N LEU A 128 -1.73 -4.95 -10.17
CA LEU A 128 -1.63 -3.84 -11.12
C LEU A 128 -2.87 -2.95 -11.04
N LEU A 129 -2.70 -1.69 -10.64
CA LEU A 129 -3.76 -0.68 -10.65
C LEU A 129 -3.86 0.00 -12.01
N THR A 130 -2.74 0.46 -12.56
CA THR A 130 -2.68 1.04 -13.90
C THR A 130 -1.29 0.87 -14.52
N PRO A 131 -1.19 0.48 -15.80
CA PRO A 131 0.07 0.57 -16.55
C PRO A 131 0.30 1.97 -17.15
N ASP A 132 -0.74 2.82 -17.17
CA ASP A 132 -0.79 4.09 -17.90
C ASP A 132 -0.66 5.31 -16.96
N GLY A 133 0.18 5.19 -15.92
CA GLY A 133 0.30 6.22 -14.88
C GLY A 133 0.77 7.57 -15.40
N CYS A 134 1.52 7.60 -16.50
CA CYS A 134 1.91 8.85 -17.16
C CYS A 134 0.69 9.61 -17.71
N ASP A 135 -0.20 8.91 -18.42
CA ASP A 135 -1.42 9.49 -18.99
C ASP A 135 -2.39 9.95 -17.91
N ASP A 136 -2.49 9.18 -16.81
CA ASP A 136 -3.26 9.55 -15.63
C ASP A 136 -2.75 10.86 -15.02
N ILE A 137 -1.44 10.99 -14.80
CA ILE A 137 -0.83 12.25 -14.31
C ILE A 137 -1.02 13.36 -15.34
N ASP A 138 -0.93 13.04 -16.63
CA ASP A 138 -1.03 14.04 -17.68
C ASP A 138 -2.41 14.68 -17.76
N SER A 139 -3.44 13.85 -17.62
CA SER A 139 -4.85 14.22 -17.71
C SER A 139 -5.45 14.73 -16.39
N LYS A 140 -5.05 14.17 -15.24
CA LYS A 140 -5.68 14.42 -13.93
C LYS A 140 -4.77 15.15 -12.94
N GLY A 141 -3.47 15.29 -13.21
CA GLY A 141 -2.50 15.83 -12.27
C GLY A 141 -2.46 15.05 -10.95
N SER A 142 -2.35 15.74 -9.82
CA SER A 142 -2.31 15.10 -8.49
C SER A 142 -3.57 14.29 -8.15
N ASN A 143 -4.70 14.52 -8.81
CA ASN A 143 -5.89 13.70 -8.61
C ASN A 143 -5.73 12.24 -9.09
N ALA A 144 -4.80 11.96 -9.99
CA ALA A 144 -4.44 10.59 -10.36
C ALA A 144 -3.96 9.78 -9.14
N ILE A 145 -3.05 10.36 -8.36
CA ILE A 145 -2.52 9.71 -7.15
C ILE A 145 -3.63 9.47 -6.13
N ARG A 146 -4.55 10.43 -5.99
CA ARG A 146 -5.72 10.29 -5.11
C ARG A 146 -6.67 9.18 -5.58
N SER A 147 -6.83 8.96 -6.90
CA SER A 147 -7.65 7.84 -7.40
C SER A 147 -6.99 6.50 -7.14
N TRP A 148 -5.68 6.34 -7.38
CA TRP A 148 -4.99 5.07 -7.16
C TRP A 148 -5.08 4.60 -5.70
N LEU A 149 -5.07 5.54 -4.74
CA LEU A 149 -5.27 5.23 -3.32
C LEU A 149 -6.70 4.85 -2.93
N LYS A 150 -7.71 5.17 -3.75
CA LYS A 150 -9.11 4.77 -3.54
C LYS A 150 -9.42 3.45 -4.22
N ASP A 151 -8.80 3.25 -5.37
CA ASP A 151 -8.95 2.06 -6.21
C ASP A 151 -8.05 0.91 -5.75
N GLU A 152 -7.23 1.13 -4.71
CA GLU A 152 -6.72 0.07 -3.86
C GLU A 152 -7.85 -0.94 -3.66
N PRO A 153 -7.71 -2.21 -4.13
CA PRO A 153 -8.59 -3.23 -3.64
C PRO A 153 -8.54 -3.08 -2.13
N LYS A 154 -9.69 -3.13 -1.46
CA LYS A 154 -9.68 -3.28 -0.01
C LYS A 154 -8.97 -4.61 0.20
N SER A 155 -7.63 -4.56 0.28
CA SER A 155 -6.75 -5.64 0.64
C SER A 155 -7.51 -6.27 1.75
N SER A 156 -7.88 -7.54 1.52
CA SER A 156 -8.53 -8.39 2.48
C SER A 156 -7.77 -8.16 3.77
N THR A 157 -8.25 -7.19 4.54
CA THR A 157 -7.66 -6.86 5.80
C THR A 157 -7.92 -8.17 6.47
N VAL A 158 -6.86 -8.82 6.93
CA VAL A 158 -7.05 -9.86 7.92
C VAL A 158 -7.72 -9.08 9.04
N GLN A 159 -9.05 -9.01 9.00
CA GLN A 159 -9.85 -8.63 10.14
C GLN A 159 -9.49 -9.78 11.05
N GLU A 160 -8.63 -9.50 12.02
CA GLU A 160 -8.47 -10.37 13.16
C GLU A 160 -9.88 -10.51 13.74
N GLU A 161 -10.58 -11.55 13.28
CA GLU A 161 -11.93 -11.80 13.73
C GLU A 161 -11.76 -12.46 15.09
N TYR A 162 -11.96 -11.65 16.13
CA TYR A 162 -11.93 -12.11 17.51
C TYR A 162 -13.05 -13.13 17.68
N LEU A 163 -12.67 -14.40 17.85
CA LEU A 163 -13.59 -15.47 18.16
C LEU A 163 -13.66 -15.62 19.68
N TRP A 164 -14.88 -15.80 20.17
CA TRP A 164 -15.17 -16.11 21.58
C TRP A 164 -15.71 -17.53 21.69
N PRO A 165 -14.84 -18.57 21.73
CA PRO A 165 -15.27 -19.96 21.87
C PRO A 165 -16.21 -20.16 23.07
N GLY A 166 -17.34 -20.84 22.84
CA GLY A 166 -18.33 -21.14 23.86
C GLY A 166 -19.17 -19.95 24.33
N VAL A 167 -19.01 -18.77 23.71
CA VAL A 167 -19.84 -17.60 23.99
C VAL A 167 -20.86 -17.44 22.88
N SER A 168 -22.14 -17.45 23.24
CA SER A 168 -23.24 -17.20 22.30
C SER A 168 -23.78 -15.78 22.45
N CYS A 169 -24.22 -15.17 21.35
CA CYS A 169 -25.03 -13.95 21.44
C CYS A 169 -26.47 -14.28 21.85
N ASN A 170 -27.00 -13.71 22.93
CA ASN A 170 -28.39 -13.94 23.35
C ASN A 170 -29.43 -13.31 22.41
N GLY A 171 -29.06 -12.34 21.57
CA GLY A 171 -29.95 -11.69 20.62
C GLY A 171 -30.12 -12.43 19.28
N CYS A 172 -29.05 -13.05 18.76
CA CYS A 172 -29.07 -13.74 17.45
C CYS A 172 -28.59 -15.19 17.49
N GLN A 173 -28.20 -15.70 18.66
CA GLN A 173 -27.76 -17.07 18.91
C GLN A 173 -26.48 -17.50 18.18
N ILE A 174 -25.74 -16.58 17.55
CA ILE A 174 -24.44 -16.90 16.94
C ILE A 174 -23.46 -17.45 18.00
N ASN A 175 -22.81 -18.57 17.69
CA ASN A 175 -21.83 -19.27 18.54
C ASN A 175 -20.78 -19.98 17.64
N PRO A 176 -19.47 -19.71 17.79
CA PRO A 176 -18.89 -18.72 18.70
C PRO A 176 -19.26 -17.29 18.30
N LEU A 177 -19.44 -16.41 19.28
CA LEU A 177 -19.61 -14.98 19.05
C LEU A 177 -18.34 -14.46 18.36
N THR A 178 -18.52 -13.76 17.24
CA THR A 178 -17.42 -13.17 16.47
C THR A 178 -17.40 -11.64 16.61
N GLY A 179 -16.20 -11.07 16.63
CA GLY A 179 -15.97 -9.62 16.78
C GLY A 179 -16.05 -9.12 18.23
N GLU A 180 -16.50 -7.86 18.38
CA GLU A 180 -16.62 -7.20 19.68
C GLU A 180 -17.77 -7.83 20.50
N ARG A 181 -17.43 -8.23 21.73
CA ARG A 181 -18.36 -8.84 22.68
C ARG A 181 -18.84 -7.80 23.69
N HIS A 182 -20.15 -7.65 23.79
CA HIS A 182 -20.79 -6.87 24.85
C HIS A 182 -21.33 -7.82 25.92
N LYS A 183 -21.00 -7.59 27.19
CA LYS A 183 -21.50 -8.39 28.32
C LYS A 183 -22.35 -7.51 29.23
N CYS A 184 -23.46 -8.06 29.71
CA CYS A 184 -24.27 -7.41 30.74
C CYS A 184 -23.66 -7.69 32.12
N SER A 185 -23.55 -6.65 32.96
CA SER A 185 -23.11 -6.80 34.35
C SER A 185 -24.23 -7.29 35.28
N THR A 186 -25.49 -7.11 34.89
CA THR A 186 -26.68 -7.48 35.68
C THR A 186 -27.18 -8.88 35.39
N CYS A 187 -27.24 -9.28 34.12
CA CYS A 187 -27.74 -10.59 33.71
C CYS A 187 -26.64 -11.66 33.72
N VAL A 188 -26.99 -12.86 34.18
CA VAL A 188 -26.08 -14.01 34.15
C VAL A 188 -25.87 -14.45 32.70
N ASP A 189 -24.61 -14.60 32.31
CA ASP A 189 -24.15 -15.09 31.00
C ASP A 189 -24.78 -14.41 29.77
N TYR A 190 -25.18 -13.15 29.91
CA TYR A 190 -25.80 -12.40 28.82
C TYR A 190 -24.75 -11.64 28.00
N ASN A 191 -24.63 -12.03 26.74
CA ASN A 191 -23.67 -11.50 25.78
C ASN A 191 -24.37 -11.07 24.48
N LEU A 192 -23.96 -9.96 23.90
CA LEU A 192 -24.43 -9.50 22.59
C LEU A 192 -23.26 -9.27 21.63
N CYS A 193 -23.43 -9.62 20.36
CA CYS A 193 -22.58 -9.09 19.30
C CYS A 193 -22.91 -7.62 19.04
N SER A 194 -22.00 -6.87 18.41
CA SER A 194 -22.21 -5.44 18.13
C SER A 194 -23.49 -5.15 17.36
N ALA A 195 -23.91 -6.05 16.46
CA ALA A 195 -25.15 -5.87 15.71
C ALA A 195 -26.40 -5.94 16.60
N CYS A 196 -26.45 -6.88 17.55
CA CYS A 196 -27.55 -6.99 18.49
C CYS A 196 -27.51 -5.86 19.53
N HIS A 197 -26.33 -5.45 19.97
CA HIS A 197 -26.18 -4.31 20.87
C HIS A 197 -26.68 -3.01 20.22
N LYS A 198 -26.32 -2.72 18.96
CA LYS A 198 -26.83 -1.56 18.20
C LYS A 198 -28.35 -1.55 18.07
N LYS A 199 -28.98 -2.72 17.96
CA LYS A 199 -30.44 -2.87 17.92
C LYS A 199 -31.10 -2.66 19.28
N LYS A 200 -30.33 -2.46 20.35
CA LYS A 200 -30.82 -2.27 21.73
C LYS A 200 -31.82 -3.33 22.16
N VAL A 201 -31.54 -4.60 21.84
CA VAL A 201 -32.41 -5.76 22.17
C VAL A 201 -32.38 -6.16 23.66
N HIS A 202 -31.76 -5.35 24.51
CA HIS A 202 -31.59 -5.61 25.93
C HIS A 202 -31.55 -4.29 26.71
N GLU A 203 -32.17 -4.25 27.89
CA GLU A 203 -32.43 -3.02 28.64
C GLU A 203 -31.32 -2.63 29.62
N HIS A 204 -30.57 -3.60 30.15
CA HIS A 204 -29.47 -3.31 31.07
C HIS A 204 -28.24 -2.79 30.32
N GLU A 205 -27.43 -2.03 31.04
CA GLU A 205 -26.14 -1.54 30.54
C GLU A 205 -25.21 -2.70 30.17
N LEU A 206 -24.58 -2.57 29.02
CA LEU A 206 -23.68 -3.55 28.42
C LEU A 206 -22.29 -2.94 28.31
N THR A 207 -21.27 -3.67 28.77
CA THR A 207 -19.87 -3.25 28.66
C THR A 207 -19.16 -4.05 27.57
N VAL A 208 -18.21 -3.40 26.89
CA VAL A 208 -17.33 -4.07 25.92
C VAL A 208 -16.32 -4.92 26.69
N VAL A 209 -16.22 -6.20 26.35
CA VAL A 209 -15.21 -7.10 26.91
C VAL A 209 -13.91 -6.93 26.12
N PRO A 210 -12.77 -6.64 26.77
CA PRO A 210 -11.49 -6.50 26.07
C PRO A 210 -11.11 -7.75 25.27
N ASN A 211 -10.69 -7.56 24.02
CA ASN A 211 -10.37 -8.65 23.09
C ASN A 211 -9.13 -9.47 23.48
N THR A 212 -8.43 -9.13 24.57
CA THR A 212 -7.29 -9.90 25.11
C THR A 212 -7.66 -11.32 25.55
N LEU A 213 -8.95 -11.58 25.75
CA LEU A 213 -9.50 -12.90 26.11
C LEU A 213 -10.08 -13.67 24.91
N ALA A 214 -10.08 -13.07 23.72
CA ALA A 214 -10.56 -13.70 22.50
C ALA A 214 -9.45 -14.51 21.81
N THR A 215 -9.83 -15.50 21.03
CA THR A 215 -8.90 -16.17 20.11
C THR A 215 -8.89 -15.40 18.80
N VAL A 216 -7.70 -15.05 18.29
CA VAL A 216 -7.57 -14.45 16.96
C VAL A 216 -7.65 -15.55 15.91
N SER A 217 -8.71 -15.56 15.12
CA SER A 217 -8.76 -16.41 13.93
C SER A 217 -8.28 -15.62 12.72
N LYS A 218 -7.21 -16.09 12.09
CA LYS A 218 -6.81 -15.62 10.75
C LYS A 218 -7.72 -16.31 9.73
N LEU A 219 -8.95 -15.82 9.58
CA LEU A 219 -9.80 -16.26 8.48
C LEU A 219 -9.29 -15.59 7.21
N VAL A 220 -8.69 -16.39 6.33
CA VAL A 220 -8.50 -16.02 4.93
C VAL A 220 -9.89 -15.95 4.33
N CYS A 221 -10.37 -14.76 4.00
CA CYS A 221 -11.54 -14.63 3.14
C CYS A 221 -11.22 -15.34 1.83
N LYS A 222 -11.78 -16.52 1.62
CA LYS A 222 -11.86 -17.09 0.28
C LYS A 222 -12.96 -16.32 -0.41
N ASP A 223 -12.62 -15.68 -1.53
CA ASP A 223 -13.59 -15.10 -2.43
C ASP A 223 -14.69 -16.12 -2.67
N ILE A 224 -15.90 -15.81 -2.22
CA ILE A 224 -17.08 -16.53 -2.66
C ILE A 224 -17.33 -16.01 -4.06
N ASP A 225 -16.93 -16.80 -5.06
CA ASP A 225 -17.42 -16.69 -6.43
C ASP A 225 -18.94 -16.72 -6.38
N VAL A 226 -19.56 -15.54 -6.32
CA VAL A 226 -20.99 -15.41 -6.62
C VAL A 226 -21.09 -15.28 -8.13
N LYS A 227 -21.31 -16.43 -8.76
CA LYS A 227 -21.91 -16.55 -10.09
C LYS A 227 -23.06 -17.55 -10.02
N PRO A 228 -24.03 -17.47 -10.95
CA PRO A 228 -24.08 -16.62 -12.13
C PRO A 228 -24.94 -15.35 -11.99
#